data_AF-A0A9W4TTP6-F1
#
_entry.id   AF-A0A9W4TTP6-F1
#
_cell.length_a   1.000
_cell.length_b   1.000
_cell.length_c   1.000
_cell.angle_alpha   90.00
_cell.angle_beta   90.00
_cell.angle_gamma   90.00
#
_symmetry.space_group_name_H-M   'P 1'
#
loop_
_entity.id
_entity.type
_entity.pdbx_description
1 polymer ?
#
loop_
_entity_poly.entity_id
_entity_poly.type
_entity_poly.pdbx_seq_one_letter_code
_entity_poly.pdbx_strand_id
1 'polypeptide(L)'
;MKTKLPIIISRKSFICCYATSANDHHKRLDLHDWPTTKNPTPFEIFNISTKEMTLSQLELNRIIKRKYISFVKLYHPDTSHELNISEDIKRKRFDLIQDSYEILKNPRRRFAYNRSQTTNFQNTPYTRNAQDNFQNFRRAHAQNKRFNFENDEAFWQAGTWNDYYQMKYKRPPPTKEELEKNKYKILIGVLLVGAISFGLQFMNAIEKTNQYLLETHKLNLKSMKDLNQSYENYGEGLTDADNLKRFLLSRRSTIKSKQRDENEQKIQEPDDHDLLVKFAKKRVNRWDRDEAANTNLDIE
;
A
#
# COMPACT_ATOMS: atom_id res chain seq x y z
N MET A 1 79.44 -53.18 30.77
CA MET A 1 78.39 -54.23 30.72
C MET A 1 77.04 -53.55 30.83
N LYS A 2 76.14 -53.79 29.88
CA LYS A 2 74.81 -53.18 29.78
C LYS A 2 73.88 -53.81 30.82
N THR A 3 73.28 -53.01 31.71
CA THR A 3 72.12 -53.43 32.49
C THR A 3 70.98 -52.44 32.27
N LYS A 4 69.93 -52.95 31.64
CA LYS A 4 68.70 -52.24 31.27
C LYS A 4 67.89 -51.95 32.54
N LEU A 5 67.46 -50.70 32.72
CA LEU A 5 66.41 -50.35 33.69
C LEU A 5 65.04 -50.44 32.99
N PRO A 6 64.04 -51.11 33.60
CA PRO A 6 62.73 -51.29 32.97
C PRO A 6 61.84 -50.03 33.11
N ILE A 7 61.19 -49.69 31.99
CA ILE A 7 60.21 -48.62 31.85
C ILE A 7 58.93 -49.02 32.60
N ILE A 8 58.58 -48.28 33.64
CA ILE A 8 57.31 -48.42 34.35
C ILE A 8 56.25 -47.61 33.59
N ILE A 9 55.47 -48.29 32.75
CA ILE A 9 54.35 -47.71 32.03
C ILE A 9 53.16 -47.62 33.01
N SER A 10 52.91 -46.41 33.52
CA SER A 10 51.72 -46.07 34.30
C SER A 10 50.46 -46.25 33.45
N ARG A 11 49.71 -47.33 33.70
CA ARG A 11 48.37 -47.53 33.13
C ARG A 11 47.42 -46.48 33.70
N LYS A 12 47.21 -45.39 32.97
CA LYS A 12 46.03 -44.53 33.18
C LYS A 12 44.81 -45.38 32.86
N SER A 13 44.07 -45.75 33.90
CA SER A 13 42.72 -46.29 33.78
C SER A 13 41.88 -45.23 33.08
N PHE A 14 41.61 -45.42 31.79
CA PHE A 14 40.53 -44.73 31.12
C PHE A 14 39.25 -45.24 31.77
N ILE A 15 38.66 -44.42 32.63
CA ILE A 15 37.26 -44.56 33.00
C ILE A 15 36.52 -44.40 31.68
N CYS A 16 36.03 -45.52 31.13
CA CYS A 16 34.98 -45.47 30.12
C CYS A 16 33.79 -44.81 30.78
N CYS A 17 33.66 -43.50 30.61
CA CYS A 17 32.41 -42.81 30.81
C CYS A 17 31.42 -43.46 29.84
N TYR A 18 30.55 -44.31 30.38
CA TYR A 18 29.38 -44.81 29.71
C TYR A 18 28.65 -43.61 29.10
N ALA A 19 28.38 -43.67 27.80
CA ALA A 19 27.58 -42.67 27.12
C ALA A 19 26.22 -42.61 27.83
N THR A 20 26.01 -41.59 28.65
CA THR A 20 24.68 -41.24 29.11
C THR A 20 23.89 -40.86 27.86
N SER A 21 22.92 -41.70 27.50
CA SER A 21 21.93 -41.40 26.46
C SER A 21 21.19 -40.14 26.86
N ALA A 22 21.71 -38.97 26.48
CA ALA A 22 20.91 -37.77 26.45
C ALA A 22 19.85 -38.02 25.37
N ASN A 23 18.62 -38.30 25.79
CA ASN A 23 17.42 -38.55 24.97
C ASN A 23 17.00 -37.28 24.19
N ASP A 24 17.94 -36.62 23.53
CA ASP A 24 17.74 -35.41 22.78
C ASP A 24 17.61 -35.77 21.28
N HIS A 25 16.57 -36.55 20.98
CA HIS A 25 16.31 -37.07 19.65
C HIS A 25 16.11 -35.96 18.60
N HIS A 26 15.66 -34.77 19.05
CA HIS A 26 15.53 -33.57 18.22
C HIS A 26 16.89 -33.02 17.80
N LYS A 27 17.84 -32.84 18.73
CA LYS A 27 19.20 -32.38 18.42
C LYS A 27 19.95 -33.32 17.49
N ARG A 28 19.76 -34.63 17.63
CA ARG A 28 20.39 -35.64 16.75
C ARG A 28 19.96 -35.49 15.28
N LEU A 29 18.74 -35.02 15.04
CA LEU A 29 18.15 -34.90 13.71
C LEU A 29 18.17 -33.45 13.17
N ASP A 30 18.81 -32.51 13.90
CA ASP A 30 18.80 -31.07 13.61
C ASP A 30 17.37 -30.50 13.57
N LEU A 31 16.55 -30.89 14.56
CA LEU A 31 15.19 -30.40 14.78
C LEU A 31 15.15 -29.48 15.99
N HIS A 32 14.22 -28.53 15.96
CA HIS A 32 13.82 -27.75 17.12
C HIS A 32 12.87 -28.54 18.01
N ASP A 33 12.74 -28.10 19.26
CA ASP A 33 11.82 -28.68 20.22
C ASP A 33 10.36 -28.50 19.80
N TRP A 34 9.53 -29.49 20.14
CA TRP A 34 8.11 -29.44 19.81
C TRP A 34 7.41 -28.24 20.47
N PRO A 35 6.54 -27.48 19.76
CA PRO A 35 5.88 -26.30 20.31
C PRO A 35 4.96 -26.62 21.48
N THR A 36 4.96 -25.74 22.49
CA THR A 36 4.17 -25.89 23.73
C THR A 36 2.73 -25.38 23.58
N THR A 37 2.42 -24.68 22.48
CA THR A 37 1.07 -24.16 22.22
C THR A 37 0.06 -25.28 21.99
N LYS A 38 -1.17 -25.11 22.48
CA LYS A 38 -2.26 -26.11 22.37
C LYS A 38 -2.60 -26.47 20.91
N ASN A 39 -2.59 -25.46 20.02
CA ASN A 39 -2.84 -25.61 18.58
C ASN A 39 -1.69 -24.94 17.80
N PRO A 40 -0.57 -25.64 17.59
CA PRO A 40 0.60 -25.04 16.95
C PRO A 40 0.32 -24.78 15.46
N THR A 41 0.83 -23.65 14.96
CA THR A 41 0.68 -23.33 13.53
C THR A 41 1.63 -24.18 12.67
N PRO A 42 1.33 -24.42 11.39
CA PRO A 42 2.25 -25.13 10.48
C PRO A 42 3.64 -24.51 10.44
N PHE A 43 3.74 -23.17 10.52
CA PHE A 43 5.03 -22.47 10.55
C PHE A 43 5.81 -22.71 11.83
N GLU A 44 5.11 -22.83 12.95
CA GLU A 44 5.68 -23.10 14.27
C GLU A 44 6.11 -24.57 14.41
N ILE A 45 5.33 -25.50 13.87
CA ILE A 45 5.67 -26.94 13.83
C ILE A 45 6.98 -27.17 13.07
N PHE A 46 7.23 -26.45 11.98
CA PHE A 46 8.49 -26.54 11.23
C PHE A 46 9.53 -25.49 11.61
N ASN A 47 9.24 -24.62 12.57
CA ASN A 47 10.07 -23.49 12.98
C ASN A 47 10.70 -22.77 11.79
N ILE A 48 9.85 -22.30 10.87
CA ILE A 48 10.28 -21.59 9.67
C ILE A 48 10.49 -20.13 10.07
N SER A 49 11.75 -19.69 10.06
CA SER A 49 12.09 -18.30 10.35
C SER A 49 11.52 -17.35 9.29
N THR A 50 11.23 -16.11 9.66
CA THR A 50 10.84 -15.05 8.71
C THR A 50 11.87 -14.87 7.58
N LYS A 51 13.16 -15.14 7.86
CA LYS A 51 14.23 -15.15 6.86
C LYS A 51 14.14 -16.31 5.87
N GLU A 52 13.67 -17.48 6.32
CA GLU A 52 13.45 -18.64 5.44
C GLU A 52 12.22 -18.43 4.55
N MET A 53 11.26 -17.64 5.02
CA MET A 53 10.05 -17.30 4.27
C MET A 53 10.32 -16.35 3.10
N THR A 54 11.39 -15.55 3.15
CA THR A 54 11.79 -14.65 2.05
C THR A 54 12.66 -15.34 0.99
N LEU A 55 13.02 -16.62 1.18
CA LEU A 55 13.79 -17.39 0.20
C LEU A 55 12.95 -17.76 -1.03
N SER A 56 13.65 -18.18 -2.09
CA SER A 56 12.99 -18.72 -3.28
C SER A 56 12.11 -19.93 -2.94
N GLN A 57 10.97 -20.06 -3.62
CA GLN A 57 10.00 -21.13 -3.40
C GLN A 57 10.63 -22.53 -3.43
N LEU A 58 11.62 -22.73 -4.29
CA LEU A 58 12.32 -24.00 -4.44
C LEU A 58 13.19 -24.32 -3.22
N GLU A 59 13.87 -23.32 -2.65
CA GLU A 59 14.72 -23.49 -1.47
C GLU A 59 13.88 -23.74 -0.23
N LEU A 60 12.80 -22.97 -0.05
CA LEU A 60 11.84 -23.16 1.03
C LEU A 60 11.25 -24.57 1.00
N ASN A 61 10.84 -25.05 -0.17
CA ASN A 61 10.31 -26.42 -0.32
C ASN A 61 11.35 -27.51 0.01
N ARG A 62 12.64 -27.29 -0.29
CA ARG A 62 13.72 -28.21 0.09
C ARG A 62 13.90 -28.26 1.61
N ILE A 63 13.87 -27.11 2.28
CA ILE A 63 13.98 -27.00 3.74
C ILE A 63 12.81 -27.70 4.42
N ILE A 64 11.58 -27.41 3.98
CA ILE A 64 10.35 -28.04 4.51
C ILE A 64 10.41 -29.56 4.33
N LYS A 65 10.79 -30.05 3.15
CA LYS A 65 10.91 -31.50 2.88
C LYS A 65 11.94 -32.16 3.79
N ARG A 66 13.09 -31.51 4.02
CA ARG A 66 14.13 -32.02 4.92
C ARG A 66 13.60 -32.15 6.34
N LYS A 67 13.01 -31.08 6.88
CA LYS A 67 12.42 -31.06 8.23
C LYS A 67 11.30 -32.11 8.36
N TYR A 68 10.42 -32.22 7.36
CA TYR A 68 9.35 -33.23 7.31
C TYR A 68 9.89 -34.67 7.40
N ILE A 69 10.88 -35.02 6.59
CA ILE A 69 11.47 -36.37 6.65
C ILE A 69 12.05 -36.65 8.04
N SER A 70 12.71 -35.68 8.66
CA SER A 70 13.25 -35.85 10.00
C SER A 70 12.16 -35.98 11.07
N PHE A 71 11.06 -35.23 10.96
CA PHE A 71 9.89 -35.36 11.83
C PHE A 71 9.17 -36.71 11.67
N VAL A 72 9.02 -37.20 10.44
CA VAL A 72 8.43 -38.51 10.17
C VAL A 72 9.29 -39.62 10.78
N LYS A 73 10.61 -39.57 10.61
CA LYS A 73 11.52 -40.52 11.27
C LYS A 73 11.39 -40.53 12.79
N LEU A 74 10.94 -39.44 13.39
CA LEU A 74 10.82 -39.30 14.84
C LEU A 74 9.43 -39.74 15.35
N TYR A 75 8.37 -39.30 14.69
CA TYR A 75 6.99 -39.42 15.17
C TYR A 75 6.14 -40.44 14.42
N HIS A 76 6.67 -41.16 13.43
CA HIS A 76 5.91 -42.19 12.73
C HIS A 76 5.45 -43.29 13.72
N PRO A 77 4.18 -43.71 13.68
CA PRO A 77 3.62 -44.68 14.64
C PRO A 77 4.44 -45.98 14.69
N ASP A 78 4.87 -46.46 13.51
CA ASP A 78 5.65 -47.70 13.34
C ASP A 78 7.14 -47.60 13.73
N THR A 79 7.64 -46.41 14.11
CA THR A 79 9.05 -46.27 14.48
C THR A 79 9.27 -46.59 15.95
N SER A 80 10.21 -47.49 16.24
CA SER A 80 10.58 -47.95 17.59
C SER A 80 11.42 -46.96 18.42
N HIS A 81 11.44 -45.67 18.04
CA HIS A 81 12.13 -44.67 18.85
C HIS A 81 11.40 -44.48 20.18
N GLU A 82 12.08 -44.83 21.28
CA GLU A 82 11.65 -44.62 22.66
C GLU A 82 11.64 -43.14 23.00
N LEU A 83 10.61 -42.45 22.52
CA LEU A 83 10.25 -41.14 23.03
C LEU A 83 9.51 -41.33 24.35
N ASN A 84 9.83 -40.52 25.36
CA ASN A 84 9.09 -40.44 26.62
C ASN A 84 7.71 -39.78 26.44
N ILE A 85 6.93 -40.21 25.44
CA ILE A 85 5.59 -39.70 25.12
C ILE A 85 4.63 -40.87 24.89
N SER A 86 3.37 -40.68 25.28
CA SER A 86 2.31 -41.66 24.99
C SER A 86 2.12 -41.84 23.47
N GLU A 87 1.78 -43.05 23.04
CA GLU A 87 1.52 -43.42 21.64
C GLU A 87 0.40 -42.56 21.03
N ASP A 88 -0.63 -42.23 21.80
CA ASP A 88 -1.71 -41.33 21.38
C ASP A 88 -1.20 -39.92 21.02
N ILE A 89 -0.25 -39.41 21.80
CA ILE A 89 0.35 -38.09 21.58
C ILE A 89 1.26 -38.16 20.35
N LYS A 90 2.02 -39.25 20.20
CA LYS A 90 2.88 -39.50 19.04
C LYS A 90 2.04 -39.50 17.75
N ARG A 91 0.90 -40.19 17.75
CA ARG A 91 -0.03 -40.20 16.61
C ARG A 91 -0.59 -38.82 16.29
N LYS A 92 -1.10 -38.10 17.30
CA LYS A 92 -1.61 -36.72 17.12
C LYS A 92 -0.55 -35.78 16.54
N ARG A 93 0.70 -35.88 17.01
CA ARG A 93 1.82 -35.07 16.48
C ARG A 93 2.10 -35.44 15.03
N PHE A 94 2.09 -36.72 14.69
CA PHE A 94 2.27 -37.19 13.31
C PHE A 94 1.19 -36.64 12.37
N ASP A 95 -0.08 -36.71 12.77
CA ASP A 95 -1.19 -36.17 11.97
C ASP A 95 -1.03 -34.65 11.76
N LEU A 96 -0.65 -33.90 12.81
CA LEU A 96 -0.35 -32.46 12.71
C LEU A 96 0.84 -32.15 11.78
N ILE A 97 1.89 -32.97 11.81
CA ILE A 97 3.05 -32.83 10.91
C ILE A 97 2.62 -33.04 9.45
N GLN A 98 1.79 -34.06 9.21
CA GLN A 98 1.28 -34.38 7.88
C GLN A 98 0.43 -33.24 7.32
N ASP A 99 -0.55 -32.77 8.09
CA ASP A 99 -1.43 -31.65 7.71
C ASP A 99 -0.62 -30.37 7.43
N SER A 100 0.35 -30.08 8.31
CA SER A 100 1.23 -28.93 8.16
C SER A 100 2.09 -29.00 6.90
N TYR A 101 2.62 -30.19 6.58
CA TYR A 101 3.42 -30.39 5.38
C TYR A 101 2.59 -30.18 4.12
N GLU A 102 1.35 -30.69 4.10
CA GLU A 102 0.45 -30.52 2.97
C GLU A 102 0.07 -29.06 2.69
N ILE A 103 -0.14 -28.26 3.76
CA ILE A 103 -0.41 -26.83 3.65
C ILE A 103 0.81 -26.10 3.09
N LEU A 104 2.00 -26.39 3.60
CA LEU A 104 3.21 -25.63 3.27
C LEU A 104 3.85 -26.03 1.93
N LYS A 105 3.67 -27.27 1.47
CA LYS A 105 4.19 -27.79 0.20
C LYS A 105 3.69 -27.01 -1.02
N ASN A 106 2.41 -26.66 -1.01
CA ASN A 106 1.76 -25.97 -2.12
C ASN A 106 1.74 -24.44 -1.87
N PRO A 107 2.32 -23.61 -2.74
CA PRO A 107 2.37 -22.16 -2.52
C PRO A 107 0.97 -21.54 -2.43
N ARG A 108 0.00 -22.09 -3.17
CA ARG A 108 -1.40 -21.66 -3.13
C ARG A 108 -2.06 -21.96 -1.78
N ARG A 109 -1.92 -23.19 -1.27
CA ARG A 109 -2.47 -23.57 0.05
C ARG A 109 -1.80 -22.76 1.16
N ARG A 110 -0.49 -22.54 1.08
CA ARG A 110 0.26 -21.70 2.01
C ARG A 110 -0.21 -20.25 2.02
N PHE A 111 -0.41 -19.65 0.84
CA PHE A 111 -0.94 -18.28 0.73
C PHE A 111 -2.38 -18.18 1.25
N ALA A 112 -3.24 -19.14 0.91
CA ALA A 112 -4.61 -19.20 1.41
C ALA A 112 -4.65 -19.34 2.93
N TYR A 113 -3.76 -20.17 3.51
CA TYR A 113 -3.62 -20.32 4.96
C TYR A 113 -3.11 -19.05 5.63
N ASN A 114 -2.07 -18.40 5.09
CA ASN A 114 -1.60 -17.12 5.61
C ASN A 114 -2.70 -16.06 5.58
N ARG A 115 -3.46 -16.01 4.49
CA ARG A 115 -4.60 -15.12 4.36
C ARG A 115 -5.66 -15.45 5.41
N SER A 116 -6.04 -16.72 5.59
CA SER A 116 -7.05 -17.12 6.57
C SER A 116 -6.64 -16.73 8.00
N GLN A 117 -5.36 -16.90 8.36
CA GLN A 117 -4.83 -16.46 9.65
C GLN A 117 -4.94 -14.95 9.86
N THR A 118 -4.60 -14.13 8.85
CA THR A 118 -4.74 -12.67 8.93
C THR A 118 -6.21 -12.19 8.92
N THR A 119 -7.11 -12.97 8.33
CA THR A 119 -8.54 -12.65 8.24
C THR A 119 -9.35 -13.20 9.42
N ASN A 120 -8.72 -13.87 10.39
CA ASN A 120 -9.40 -14.27 11.63
C ASN A 120 -9.76 -13.01 12.44
N PHE A 121 -11.03 -12.60 12.33
CA PHE A 121 -11.64 -11.42 12.95
C PHE A 121 -11.58 -11.37 14.48
N GLN A 122 -11.04 -12.39 15.16
CA GLN A 122 -10.87 -12.37 16.62
C GLN A 122 -9.75 -11.43 17.09
N ASN A 123 -8.81 -11.04 16.21
CA ASN A 123 -7.65 -10.22 16.58
C ASN A 123 -7.64 -8.81 15.96
N THR A 124 -8.71 -8.37 15.31
CA THR A 124 -8.78 -6.98 14.79
C THR A 124 -9.20 -6.02 15.91
N PRO A 125 -8.40 -4.97 16.24
CA PRO A 125 -8.77 -3.99 17.26
C PRO A 125 -10.08 -3.31 16.87
N TYR A 126 -11.05 -3.40 17.79
CA TYR A 126 -12.42 -2.96 17.61
C TYR A 126 -12.48 -1.45 17.32
N THR A 127 -12.67 -1.06 16.06
CA THR A 127 -12.92 0.34 15.69
C THR A 127 -14.33 0.76 16.10
N ARG A 128 -14.48 1.99 16.59
CA ARG A 128 -15.59 2.51 17.43
C ARG A 128 -17.03 2.50 16.85
N ASN A 129 -17.29 1.95 15.68
CA ASN A 129 -18.60 1.98 15.02
C ASN A 129 -19.28 0.59 15.03
N ALA A 130 -20.03 0.29 16.09
CA ALA A 130 -20.65 -1.02 16.31
C ALA A 130 -21.68 -1.45 15.23
N GLN A 131 -22.36 -0.51 14.59
CA GLN A 131 -23.37 -0.79 13.54
C GLN A 131 -22.72 -1.21 12.21
N ASP A 132 -21.70 -0.49 11.76
CA ASP A 132 -20.93 -0.84 10.57
C ASP A 132 -20.15 -2.14 10.79
N ASN A 133 -19.59 -2.32 12.00
CA ASN A 133 -18.89 -3.54 12.36
C ASN A 133 -19.81 -4.76 12.36
N PHE A 134 -21.06 -4.66 12.81
CA PHE A 134 -21.99 -5.80 12.81
C PHE A 134 -22.42 -6.19 11.39
N GLN A 135 -22.71 -5.22 10.53
CA GLN A 135 -23.03 -5.50 9.12
C GLN A 135 -21.81 -6.06 8.37
N ASN A 136 -20.63 -5.50 8.60
CA ASN A 136 -19.37 -6.01 8.06
C ASN A 136 -19.06 -7.40 8.60
N PHE A 137 -19.31 -7.67 9.88
CA PHE A 137 -19.18 -9.00 10.49
C PHE A 137 -20.13 -10.00 9.86
N ARG A 138 -21.40 -9.64 9.64
CA ARG A 138 -22.39 -10.51 9.00
C ARG A 138 -22.02 -10.81 7.55
N ARG A 139 -21.57 -9.80 6.80
CA ARG A 139 -21.10 -9.94 5.41
C ARG A 139 -19.82 -10.79 5.33
N ALA A 140 -18.87 -10.58 6.24
CA ALA A 140 -17.65 -11.36 6.33
C ALA A 140 -17.92 -12.81 6.75
N HIS A 141 -18.81 -13.05 7.72
CA HIS A 141 -19.21 -14.40 8.11
C HIS A 141 -19.94 -15.13 6.99
N ALA A 142 -20.80 -14.43 6.24
CA ALA A 142 -21.49 -14.99 5.09
C ALA A 142 -20.51 -15.34 3.96
N GLN A 143 -19.50 -14.49 3.72
CA GLN A 143 -18.43 -14.78 2.75
C GLN A 143 -17.55 -15.95 3.22
N ASN A 144 -17.12 -15.95 4.49
CA ASN A 144 -16.30 -17.03 5.04
C ASN A 144 -17.04 -18.37 5.04
N LYS A 145 -18.35 -18.40 5.32
CA LYS A 145 -19.14 -19.63 5.19
C LYS A 145 -19.26 -20.12 3.75
N ARG A 146 -19.32 -19.21 2.78
CA ARG A 146 -19.39 -19.53 1.34
C ARG A 146 -18.07 -19.98 0.73
N PHE A 147 -16.94 -19.58 1.31
CA PHE A 147 -15.61 -19.98 0.82
C PHE A 147 -14.91 -20.94 1.78
N ASN A 148 -15.62 -21.47 2.79
CA ASN A 148 -15.06 -22.49 3.67
C ASN A 148 -14.84 -23.78 2.88
N PHE A 149 -13.68 -24.41 3.07
CA PHE A 149 -13.29 -25.63 2.37
C PHE A 149 -14.29 -26.78 2.59
N GLU A 150 -14.83 -26.90 3.81
CA GLU A 150 -15.82 -27.94 4.16
C GLU A 150 -17.19 -27.75 3.50
N ASN A 151 -17.57 -26.53 3.15
CA ASN A 151 -18.90 -26.24 2.59
C ASN A 151 -18.93 -26.28 1.06
N ASP A 152 -17.84 -25.88 0.41
CA ASP A 152 -17.73 -25.79 -1.05
C ASP A 152 -16.37 -26.34 -1.51
N GLU A 153 -16.20 -27.65 -1.38
CA GLU A 153 -14.98 -28.35 -1.84
C GLU A 153 -14.74 -28.14 -3.35
N ALA A 154 -15.82 -28.15 -4.14
CA ALA A 154 -15.79 -27.90 -5.58
C ALA A 154 -15.19 -26.53 -5.95
N PHE A 155 -15.36 -25.50 -5.11
CA PHE A 155 -14.73 -24.18 -5.34
C PHE A 155 -13.22 -24.22 -5.24
N TRP A 156 -12.70 -25.01 -4.29
CA TRP A 156 -11.27 -25.14 -4.06
C TRP A 156 -10.60 -26.12 -5.02
N GLN A 157 -11.38 -27.08 -5.54
CA GLN A 157 -10.95 -27.99 -6.60
C GLN A 157 -11.00 -27.33 -8.00
N ALA A 158 -11.81 -26.28 -8.19
CA ALA A 158 -11.97 -25.53 -9.44
C ALA A 158 -10.67 -24.95 -10.00
N GLY A 159 -9.97 -25.75 -10.82
CA GLY A 159 -8.72 -25.39 -11.48
C GLY A 159 -8.91 -24.88 -12.92
N THR A 160 -10.04 -25.22 -13.56
CA THR A 160 -10.35 -24.84 -14.94
C THR A 160 -11.66 -24.05 -15.02
N TRP A 161 -11.85 -23.29 -16.09
CA TRP A 161 -13.08 -22.52 -16.31
C TRP A 161 -14.33 -23.42 -16.34
N ASN A 162 -14.19 -24.64 -16.86
CA ASN A 162 -15.27 -25.62 -16.90
C ASN A 162 -15.73 -26.04 -15.49
N ASP A 163 -14.78 -26.21 -14.56
CA ASP A 163 -15.05 -26.62 -13.18
C ASP A 163 -15.80 -25.51 -12.42
N TYR A 164 -15.33 -24.27 -12.59
CA TYR A 164 -16.04 -23.09 -12.07
C TYR A 164 -17.46 -22.94 -12.65
N TYR A 165 -17.62 -23.17 -13.97
CA TYR A 165 -18.91 -23.10 -14.64
C TYR A 165 -19.89 -24.14 -14.07
N GLN A 166 -19.44 -25.38 -13.89
CA GLN A 166 -20.25 -26.47 -13.33
C GLN A 166 -20.67 -26.16 -11.90
N MET A 167 -19.76 -25.69 -11.05
CA MET A 167 -20.08 -25.28 -9.69
C MET A 167 -21.11 -24.13 -9.65
N LYS A 168 -20.94 -23.10 -10.49
CA LYS A 168 -21.78 -21.91 -10.46
C LYS A 168 -23.17 -22.13 -11.06
N TYR A 169 -23.24 -22.81 -12.20
CA TYR A 169 -24.47 -22.96 -12.97
C TYR A 169 -25.13 -24.33 -12.79
N LYS A 170 -24.48 -25.26 -12.06
CA LYS A 170 -24.94 -26.64 -11.80
C LYS A 170 -25.33 -27.39 -13.08
N ARG A 171 -24.60 -27.12 -14.17
CA ARG A 171 -24.83 -27.65 -15.52
C ARG A 171 -23.48 -27.98 -16.17
N PRO A 172 -23.41 -29.02 -17.03
CA PRO A 172 -22.21 -29.26 -17.81
C PRO A 172 -21.88 -28.04 -18.68
N PRO A 173 -20.59 -27.80 -18.99
CA PRO A 173 -20.21 -26.71 -19.86
C PRO A 173 -20.87 -26.87 -21.24
N PRO A 174 -21.33 -25.78 -21.87
CA PRO A 174 -21.99 -25.85 -23.16
C PRO A 174 -21.06 -26.47 -24.19
N THR A 175 -21.53 -27.51 -24.88
CA THR A 175 -20.77 -28.19 -25.93
C THR A 175 -20.63 -27.25 -27.14
N LYS A 176 -19.62 -27.51 -27.98
CA LYS A 176 -19.36 -26.70 -29.19
C LYS A 176 -20.61 -26.61 -30.09
N GLU A 177 -21.40 -27.67 -30.14
CA GLU A 177 -22.65 -27.76 -30.91
C GLU A 177 -23.73 -26.79 -30.40
N GLU A 178 -23.88 -26.63 -29.08
CA GLU A 178 -24.84 -25.69 -28.48
C GLU A 178 -24.41 -24.23 -28.68
N LEU A 179 -23.11 -23.97 -28.69
CA LEU A 179 -22.54 -22.65 -28.99
C LEU A 179 -22.72 -22.28 -30.46
N GLU A 180 -22.51 -23.22 -31.39
CA GLU A 180 -22.73 -23.00 -32.82
C GLU A 180 -24.20 -22.68 -33.13
N LYS A 181 -25.14 -23.34 -32.44
CA LYS A 181 -26.58 -23.05 -32.55
C LYS A 181 -26.93 -21.65 -32.03
N ASN A 182 -26.23 -21.15 -31.02
CA ASN A 182 -26.48 -19.86 -30.39
C ASN A 182 -25.54 -18.72 -30.83
N LYS A 183 -24.63 -18.96 -31.78
CA LYS A 183 -23.56 -18.02 -32.18
C LYS A 183 -24.07 -16.63 -32.56
N TYR A 184 -25.18 -16.56 -33.29
CA TYR A 184 -25.76 -15.29 -33.72
C TYR A 184 -26.38 -14.51 -32.57
N LYS A 185 -27.01 -15.19 -31.60
CA LYS A 185 -27.59 -14.54 -30.41
C LYS A 185 -26.49 -13.94 -29.54
N ILE A 186 -25.39 -14.68 -29.35
CA ILE A 186 -24.22 -14.20 -28.60
C ILE A 186 -23.57 -13.01 -29.32
N LEU A 187 -23.37 -13.10 -30.64
CA LEU A 187 -22.79 -12.01 -31.44
C LEU A 187 -23.63 -10.74 -31.37
N ILE A 188 -24.94 -10.84 -31.56
CA ILE A 188 -25.86 -9.69 -31.47
C ILE A 188 -25.81 -9.10 -30.05
N GLY A 189 -25.81 -9.93 -29.01
CA GLY A 189 -25.71 -9.46 -27.63
C GLY A 189 -24.42 -8.68 -27.36
N VAL A 190 -23.27 -9.20 -27.80
CA VAL A 190 -21.97 -8.53 -27.65
C VAL A 190 -21.93 -7.21 -28.43
N LEU A 191 -22.45 -7.19 -29.66
CA LEU A 191 -22.50 -5.98 -30.49
C LEU A 191 -23.39 -4.91 -29.84
N LEU A 192 -24.55 -5.30 -29.29
CA LEU A 192 -25.47 -4.39 -28.60
C LEU A 192 -24.81 -3.79 -27.35
N VAL A 193 -24.20 -4.60 -26.49
CA VAL A 193 -23.48 -4.12 -25.31
C VAL A 193 -22.30 -3.22 -25.71
N GLY A 194 -21.57 -3.58 -26.75
CA GLY A 194 -20.50 -2.77 -27.33
C GLY A 194 -21.00 -1.41 -27.78
N ALA A 195 -22.08 -1.37 -28.57
CA ALA A 195 -22.69 -0.14 -29.07
C ALA A 195 -23.19 0.76 -27.93
N ILE A 196 -23.83 0.20 -26.89
CA ILE A 196 -24.26 0.97 -25.72
C ILE A 196 -23.05 1.57 -25.00
N SER A 197 -22.02 0.75 -24.73
CA SER A 197 -20.83 1.23 -24.00
C SER A 197 -20.09 2.32 -24.76
N PHE A 198 -19.97 2.17 -26.08
CA PHE A 198 -19.34 3.15 -26.95
C PHE A 198 -20.16 4.43 -27.03
N GLY A 199 -21.49 4.33 -27.18
CA GLY A 199 -22.39 5.49 -27.16
C GLY A 199 -22.28 6.27 -25.85
N LEU A 200 -22.20 5.59 -24.71
CA LEU A 200 -22.04 6.25 -23.39
C LEU A 200 -20.69 6.98 -23.28
N GLN A 201 -19.60 6.35 -23.76
CA GLN A 201 -18.27 6.98 -23.77
C GLN A 201 -18.24 8.18 -24.71
N PHE A 202 -18.88 8.07 -25.88
CA PHE A 202 -18.94 9.14 -26.87
C PHE A 202 -19.75 10.33 -26.37
N MET A 203 -20.89 10.11 -25.69
CA MET A 203 -21.69 11.17 -25.08
C MET A 203 -20.89 11.93 -24.00
N ASN A 204 -20.25 11.18 -23.09
CA ASN A 204 -19.41 11.77 -22.05
C ASN A 204 -18.22 12.54 -22.62
N ALA A 205 -17.65 12.09 -23.75
CA ALA A 205 -16.56 12.79 -24.43
C ALA A 205 -17.06 14.09 -25.08
N ILE A 206 -18.21 14.08 -25.76
CA ILE A 206 -18.80 15.27 -26.38
C ILE A 206 -19.10 16.33 -25.32
N GLU A 207 -19.73 15.96 -24.21
CA GLU A 207 -20.07 16.90 -23.13
C GLU A 207 -18.82 17.58 -22.55
N LYS A 208 -17.77 16.80 -22.27
CA LYS A 208 -16.48 17.34 -21.80
C LYS A 208 -15.81 18.24 -22.83
N THR A 209 -15.89 17.88 -24.10
CA THR A 209 -15.31 18.68 -25.20
C THR A 209 -16.03 20.01 -25.34
N ASN A 210 -17.36 20.02 -25.26
CA ASN A 210 -18.17 21.25 -25.31
C ASN A 210 -17.90 22.15 -24.11
N GLN A 211 -17.77 21.58 -22.90
CA GLN A 211 -17.39 22.33 -21.71
C GLN A 211 -15.99 22.95 -21.87
N TYR A 212 -15.01 22.18 -22.33
CA TYR A 212 -13.65 22.66 -22.57
C TYR A 212 -13.60 23.76 -23.64
N LEU A 213 -14.39 23.62 -24.71
CA LEU A 213 -14.50 24.63 -25.76
C LEU A 213 -15.10 25.94 -25.21
N LEU A 214 -16.15 25.85 -24.37
CA LEU A 214 -16.72 27.03 -23.72
C LEU A 214 -15.75 27.70 -22.73
N GLU A 215 -15.02 26.91 -21.96
CA GLU A 215 -14.00 27.41 -21.02
C GLU A 215 -12.84 28.09 -21.76
N THR A 216 -12.33 27.48 -22.84
CA THR A 216 -11.27 28.07 -23.66
C THR A 216 -11.72 29.38 -24.31
N HIS A 217 -12.95 29.47 -24.81
CA HIS A 217 -13.49 30.75 -25.30
C HIS A 217 -13.58 31.80 -24.19
N LYS A 218 -14.06 31.43 -23.00
CA LYS A 218 -14.11 32.36 -21.85
C LYS A 218 -12.73 32.82 -21.43
N LEU A 219 -11.74 31.93 -21.39
CA LEU A 219 -10.36 32.26 -21.07
C LEU A 219 -9.74 33.16 -22.13
N ASN A 220 -10.00 32.91 -23.41
CA ASN A 220 -9.53 33.77 -24.49
C ASN A 220 -10.14 35.17 -24.39
N LEU A 221 -11.46 35.28 -24.22
CA LEU A 221 -12.12 36.57 -24.01
C LEU A 221 -11.62 37.30 -22.77
N LYS A 222 -11.39 36.57 -21.67
CA LYS A 222 -10.82 37.15 -20.45
C LYS A 222 -9.39 37.64 -20.70
N SER A 223 -8.56 36.85 -21.36
CA SER A 223 -7.19 37.24 -21.71
C SER A 223 -7.18 38.46 -22.62
N MET A 224 -8.07 38.54 -23.61
CA MET A 224 -8.21 39.70 -24.48
C MET A 224 -8.65 40.94 -23.68
N LYS A 225 -9.60 40.77 -22.76
CA LYS A 225 -10.05 41.84 -21.87
C LYS A 225 -8.93 42.32 -20.96
N ASP A 226 -8.20 41.41 -20.32
CA ASP A 226 -7.10 41.71 -19.41
C ASP A 226 -5.95 42.41 -20.17
N LEU A 227 -5.65 41.96 -21.40
CA LEU A 227 -4.71 42.64 -22.30
C LEU A 227 -5.18 44.05 -22.64
N ASN A 228 -6.45 44.21 -23.05
CA ASN A 228 -6.99 45.53 -23.37
C ASN A 228 -6.95 46.46 -22.15
N GLN A 229 -7.31 45.96 -20.97
CA GLN A 229 -7.18 46.69 -19.72
C GLN A 229 -5.73 47.05 -19.41
N SER A 230 -4.76 46.17 -19.70
CA SER A 230 -3.35 46.51 -19.51
C SER A 230 -2.89 47.64 -20.43
N TYR A 231 -3.36 47.69 -21.68
CA TYR A 231 -3.09 48.80 -22.60
C TYR A 231 -3.73 50.11 -22.12
N GLU A 232 -4.93 50.02 -21.55
CA GLU A 232 -5.62 51.15 -20.92
C GLU A 232 -5.12 51.45 -19.49
N ASN A 233 -4.04 50.80 -19.02
CA ASN A 233 -3.51 50.90 -17.65
C ASN A 233 -4.61 50.75 -16.57
N TYR A 234 -5.56 49.85 -16.80
CA TYR A 234 -6.75 49.61 -15.96
C TYR A 234 -7.61 50.86 -15.73
N GLY A 235 -7.55 51.85 -16.63
CA GLY A 235 -8.26 53.12 -16.49
C GLY A 235 -7.62 54.08 -15.48
N GLU A 236 -6.41 53.79 -14.99
CA GLU A 236 -5.72 54.63 -14.01
C GLU A 236 -4.98 55.83 -14.63
N GLY A 237 -5.06 56.03 -15.95
CA GLY A 237 -4.43 57.17 -16.64
C GLY A 237 -2.96 56.93 -16.99
N LEU A 238 -2.41 57.77 -17.89
CA LEU A 238 -1.01 57.67 -18.36
C LEU A 238 -0.10 58.76 -17.77
N THR A 239 -0.62 59.65 -16.93
CA THR A 239 0.13 60.83 -16.48
C THR A 239 1.13 60.46 -15.37
N ASP A 240 2.17 61.28 -15.20
CA ASP A 240 3.17 61.10 -14.12
C ASP A 240 2.54 61.05 -12.73
N ALA A 241 1.49 61.84 -12.49
CA ALA A 241 0.77 61.89 -11.21
C ALA A 241 0.02 60.59 -10.94
N ASP A 242 -0.57 60.00 -11.97
CA ASP A 242 -1.27 58.71 -11.89
C ASP A 242 -0.30 57.56 -11.62
N ASN A 243 0.87 57.56 -12.28
CA ASN A 243 1.94 56.60 -12.01
C ASN A 243 2.42 56.65 -10.55
N LEU A 244 2.57 57.86 -9.99
CA LEU A 244 2.93 58.06 -8.59
C LEU A 244 1.83 57.54 -7.66
N LYS A 245 0.56 57.86 -7.95
CA LYS A 245 -0.61 57.35 -7.21
C LYS A 245 -0.65 55.82 -7.21
N ARG A 246 -0.44 55.19 -8.36
CA ARG A 246 -0.39 53.72 -8.49
C ARG A 246 0.75 53.11 -7.69
N PHE A 247 1.93 53.72 -7.71
CA PHE A 247 3.06 53.28 -6.90
C PHE A 247 2.74 53.35 -5.40
N LEU A 248 2.13 54.45 -4.93
CA LEU A 248 1.72 54.60 -3.53
C LEU A 248 0.66 53.55 -3.13
N LEU A 249 -0.34 53.31 -3.98
CA LEU A 249 -1.38 52.30 -3.76
C LEU A 249 -0.79 50.87 -3.71
N SER A 250 0.11 50.52 -4.64
CA SER A 250 0.81 49.22 -4.66
C SER A 250 1.71 49.03 -3.42
N ARG A 251 2.41 50.09 -3.01
CA ARG A 251 3.25 50.04 -1.81
C ARG A 251 2.41 49.89 -0.53
N ARG A 252 1.26 50.56 -0.47
CA ARG A 252 0.34 50.45 0.68
C ARG A 252 -0.31 49.08 0.77
N SER A 253 -0.75 48.50 -0.35
CA SER A 253 -1.36 47.16 -0.33
C SER A 253 -0.38 46.09 0.16
N THR A 254 0.88 46.18 -0.24
CA THR A 254 1.96 45.28 0.22
C THR A 254 2.37 45.49 1.68
N ILE A 255 2.30 46.72 2.20
CA ILE A 255 2.54 47.01 3.63
C ILE A 255 1.35 46.51 4.48
N LYS A 256 0.11 46.75 4.03
CA LYS A 256 -1.11 46.33 4.72
C LYS A 256 -1.27 44.82 4.77
N SER A 257 -0.85 44.09 3.72
CA SER A 257 -0.83 42.62 3.77
C SER A 257 0.15 42.12 4.82
N LYS A 258 1.34 42.72 4.92
CA LYS A 258 2.36 42.37 5.90
C LYS A 258 1.94 42.70 7.35
N GLN A 259 1.27 43.84 7.58
CA GLN A 259 0.71 44.21 8.88
C GLN A 259 -0.49 43.37 9.31
N ARG A 260 -1.13 42.61 8.41
CA ARG A 260 -2.27 41.74 8.76
C ARG A 260 -1.81 40.44 9.43
N ASP A 261 -0.57 40.01 9.18
CA ASP A 261 0.02 38.79 9.75
C ASP A 261 0.72 39.03 11.10
N GLU A 262 1.04 40.29 11.42
CA GLU A 262 1.66 40.71 12.67
C GLU A 262 0.66 41.59 13.44
N ASN A 263 0.03 41.05 14.49
CA ASN A 263 -0.76 41.83 15.44
C ASN A 263 0.10 42.99 15.97
N GLU A 264 -0.15 44.24 15.55
CA GLU A 264 -0.14 45.45 16.39
C GLU A 264 -0.28 46.78 15.62
N GLN A 265 -1.05 47.69 16.26
CA GLN A 265 -1.04 49.16 16.16
C GLN A 265 -1.46 49.82 14.83
N LYS A 266 -2.70 50.36 14.84
CA LYS A 266 -3.25 51.29 13.85
C LYS A 266 -2.48 52.63 13.87
N ILE A 267 -1.46 52.75 13.03
CA ILE A 267 -0.91 54.05 12.64
C ILE A 267 -1.97 54.73 11.74
N GLN A 268 -2.45 55.92 12.10
CA GLN A 268 -3.33 56.70 11.22
C GLN A 268 -2.54 57.13 9.98
N GLU A 269 -2.93 56.57 8.84
CA GLU A 269 -2.32 56.87 7.55
C GLU A 269 -2.70 58.29 7.08
N PRO A 270 -1.74 59.08 6.57
CA PRO A 270 -2.03 60.40 5.99
C PRO A 270 -2.79 60.27 4.65
N ASP A 271 -3.64 61.26 4.36
CA ASP A 271 -4.52 61.27 3.19
C ASP A 271 -3.73 61.43 1.88
N ASP A 272 -4.00 60.56 0.91
CA ASP A 272 -3.25 60.43 -0.34
C ASP A 272 -3.28 61.72 -1.17
N HIS A 273 -4.39 62.46 -1.07
CA HIS A 273 -4.54 63.76 -1.73
C HIS A 273 -3.52 64.78 -1.21
N ASP A 274 -3.22 64.78 0.09
CA ASP A 274 -2.32 65.77 0.69
C ASP A 274 -0.87 65.49 0.29
N LEU A 275 -0.47 64.21 0.21
CA LEU A 275 0.84 63.80 -0.30
C LEU A 275 1.03 64.20 -1.77
N LEU A 276 0.02 64.00 -2.62
CA LEU A 276 0.06 64.38 -4.03
C LEU A 276 0.14 65.91 -4.19
N VAL A 277 -0.63 66.67 -3.42
CA VAL A 277 -0.57 68.14 -3.41
C VAL A 277 0.79 68.63 -2.94
N LYS A 278 1.35 68.03 -1.89
CA LYS A 278 2.69 68.39 -1.38
C LYS A 278 3.79 68.08 -2.40
N PHE A 279 3.67 66.98 -3.12
CA PHE A 279 4.58 66.64 -4.22
C PHE A 279 4.46 67.63 -5.37
N ALA A 280 3.25 67.95 -5.81
CA ALA A 280 2.99 68.94 -6.85
C ALA A 280 3.58 70.31 -6.49
N LYS A 281 3.30 70.82 -5.28
CA LYS A 281 3.89 72.06 -4.75
C LYS A 281 5.42 72.04 -4.76
N LYS A 282 6.03 70.92 -4.35
CA LYS A 282 7.50 70.78 -4.35
C LYS A 282 8.10 70.81 -5.76
N ARG A 283 7.39 70.30 -6.77
CA ARG A 283 7.82 70.31 -8.17
C ARG A 283 7.71 71.69 -8.78
N VAL A 284 6.60 72.41 -8.52
CA VAL A 284 6.43 73.82 -8.94
C VAL A 284 7.52 74.70 -8.33
N ASN A 285 7.74 74.61 -7.02
CA ASN A 285 8.82 75.37 -6.35
C ASN A 285 10.24 75.01 -6.82
N ARG A 286 10.42 73.88 -7.52
CA ARG A 286 11.70 73.55 -8.17
C ARG A 286 11.80 74.26 -9.51
N TRP A 287 10.74 74.23 -10.32
CA TRP A 287 10.67 74.99 -11.56
C TRP A 287 10.88 76.48 -11.35
N ASP A 288 10.22 77.09 -10.36
CA ASP A 288 10.39 78.52 -10.07
C ASP A 288 11.85 78.86 -9.69
N ARG A 289 12.56 77.93 -9.04
CA ARG A 289 13.97 78.10 -8.68
C ARG A 289 14.90 77.91 -9.88
N ASP A 290 14.60 76.95 -10.75
CA ASP A 290 15.38 76.69 -11.96
C ASP A 290 15.19 77.84 -12.97
N GLU A 291 13.99 78.42 -13.07
CA GLU A 291 13.73 79.65 -13.84
C GLU A 291 14.50 80.84 -13.25
N ALA A 292 14.48 81.03 -11.93
CA ALA A 292 15.24 82.09 -11.28
C ALA A 292 16.77 81.90 -11.39
N ALA A 293 17.25 80.67 -11.50
CA ALA A 293 18.67 80.39 -11.74
C ALA A 293 19.07 80.69 -13.19
N ASN A 294 18.20 80.36 -14.16
CA ASN A 294 18.45 80.65 -15.58
C ASN A 294 18.38 82.15 -15.90
N THR A 295 17.46 82.91 -15.28
CA THR A 295 17.38 84.37 -15.49
C THR A 295 18.58 85.14 -14.92
N ASN A 296 19.28 84.58 -13.93
CA ASN A 296 20.51 85.16 -13.39
C ASN A 296 21.75 84.84 -14.25
N LEU A 297 21.70 83.82 -15.12
CA LEU A 297 22.77 83.47 -16.05
C LEU A 297 22.73 84.32 -17.34
N ASP A 298 21.59 84.93 -17.67
CA ASP A 298 21.43 85.80 -18.85
C ASP A 298 21.77 87.29 -18.57
N ILE A 299 22.22 87.63 -17.34
CA ILE A 299 22.53 89.00 -16.90
C ILE A 299 24.05 89.23 -16.69
N GLU A 300 24.90 88.21 -16.89
CA GLU A 300 26.36 88.35 -17.05
C GLU A 300 26.79 88.28 -18.51
#